data_AF-A0A9X2XYY0-F1
#
_entry.id   AF-A0A9X2XYY0-F1
#
_cell.length_a   1.000
_cell.length_b   1.000
_cell.length_c   1.000
_cell.angle_alpha   90.00
_cell.angle_beta   90.00
_cell.angle_gamma   90.00
#
_symmetry.space_group_name_H-M   'P 1'
#
loop_
_entity.id
_entity.type
_entity.pdbx_description
1 polymer ?
#
loop_
_entity_poly.entity_id
_entity_poly.type
_entity_poly.pdbx_seq_one_letter_code
_entity_poly.pdbx_strand_id
1 'polypeptide(L)'
;MKNIRQSVTARVMKFIVASFLFVGMTVVSCSAQEKKVSNFEVAEKDGLLKDYSDQSGITLKKLREINPKMKNDTVHAKDTVIISLIEEQPKTAEHLKKVLENVEPDVLDQQLGISGLLKRVVFQGKRYIVCEVNPHQYKIEAFNQMENGRIHNFNSIASLKKNALVFAMNGGMYEPDLSPVGLFVSEGKMYNPVNLQKDGPGNFYMQPNGIFMLDNNDDARILVSDNYPAGNYKPKVATQSGPMIVSNGVFNKAFTKGSPNVNIRNGVGINKANNVVFVISEDRVNFYEFAELFKDKLGCNNALYLDGAISQYYAPELQSIPRQGAPLGTFLTVSNKNVKIVEQAQVPPVYKKPEEKKQEVKKPEENMPEEKKKRKNKSVEA
;
A
#
# COMPACT_ATOMS: atom_id res chain seq x y z
N MET A 1 17.40 10.22 25.24
CA MET A 1 16.56 9.84 24.08
C MET A 1 17.10 8.58 23.38
N LYS A 2 17.30 7.50 24.14
CA LYS A 2 17.46 6.11 23.66
C LYS A 2 16.32 5.34 24.32
N ASN A 3 15.65 4.42 23.62
CA ASN A 3 14.57 3.51 24.10
C ASN A 3 13.15 3.66 23.51
N ILE A 4 12.98 4.04 22.24
CA ILE A 4 11.68 3.84 21.55
C ILE A 4 11.79 3.05 20.22
N ARG A 5 13.00 2.92 19.64
CA ARG A 5 13.21 2.16 18.38
C ARG A 5 13.33 0.63 18.54
N GLN A 6 13.34 0.09 19.76
CA GLN A 6 13.54 -1.35 19.99
C GLN A 6 12.24 -2.20 19.99
N SER A 7 11.04 -1.60 20.11
CA SER A 7 9.83 -2.39 20.38
C SER A 7 9.04 -2.85 19.13
N VAL A 8 9.18 -2.16 18.00
CA VAL A 8 8.47 -2.53 16.75
C VAL A 8 9.25 -3.59 15.97
N THR A 9 10.57 -3.46 15.92
CA THR A 9 11.50 -4.36 15.22
C THR A 9 11.51 -5.77 15.84
N ALA A 10 11.45 -5.85 17.18
CA ALA A 10 11.37 -7.13 17.89
C ALA A 10 10.06 -7.90 17.65
N ARG A 11 8.97 -7.21 17.29
CA ARG A 11 7.66 -7.84 17.00
C ARG A 11 7.60 -8.43 15.59
N VAL A 12 8.18 -7.75 14.60
CA VAL A 12 8.29 -8.26 13.22
C VAL A 12 9.22 -9.48 13.18
N MET A 13 10.34 -9.43 13.92
CA MET A 13 11.27 -10.57 14.05
C MET A 13 10.67 -11.79 14.75
N LYS A 14 9.89 -11.61 15.83
CA LYS A 14 9.17 -12.72 16.48
C LYS A 14 8.15 -13.38 15.54
N PHE A 15 7.52 -12.62 14.64
CA PHE A 15 6.56 -13.16 13.68
C PHE A 15 7.22 -13.99 12.58
N ILE A 16 8.38 -13.54 12.08
CA ILE A 16 9.15 -14.27 11.06
C ILE A 16 9.68 -15.59 11.66
N VAL A 17 10.30 -15.54 12.85
CA VAL A 17 10.81 -16.74 13.54
C VAL A 17 9.68 -17.71 13.93
N ALA A 18 8.54 -17.21 14.41
CA ALA A 18 7.38 -18.05 14.73
C ALA A 18 6.76 -18.71 13.48
N SER A 19 6.74 -18.02 12.35
CA SER A 19 6.23 -18.55 11.08
C SER A 19 7.15 -19.63 10.50
N PHE A 20 8.47 -19.52 10.69
CA PHE A 20 9.43 -20.55 10.29
C PHE A 20 9.44 -21.76 11.23
N LEU A 21 9.25 -21.56 12.55
CA LEU A 21 9.09 -22.65 13.52
C LEU A 21 7.83 -23.47 13.26
N PHE A 22 6.75 -22.87 12.77
CA PHE A 22 5.49 -23.56 12.48
C PHE A 22 5.56 -24.49 11.26
N VAL A 23 6.43 -24.18 10.29
CA VAL A 23 6.66 -25.03 9.10
C VAL A 23 7.61 -26.20 9.42
N GLY A 24 8.38 -26.13 10.50
CA GLY A 24 9.35 -27.17 10.90
C GLY A 24 8.86 -28.20 11.94
N MET A 25 7.70 -28.01 12.57
CA MET A 25 7.21 -28.93 13.62
C MET A 25 6.41 -30.10 13.05
N THR A 26 7.03 -30.94 12.21
CA THR A 26 6.55 -32.33 12.08
C THR A 26 7.65 -33.36 11.86
N VAL A 27 8.86 -33.22 12.41
CA VAL A 27 9.68 -34.42 12.67
C VAL A 27 10.59 -34.25 13.89
N VAL A 28 10.59 -35.29 14.73
CA VAL A 28 11.55 -35.66 15.79
C VAL A 28 11.45 -34.93 17.13
N SER A 29 10.75 -35.58 18.06
CA SER A 29 11.01 -35.51 19.50
C SER A 29 12.47 -35.84 19.80
N CYS A 30 13.23 -34.89 20.35
CA CYS A 30 14.32 -35.22 21.26
C CYS A 30 14.66 -34.03 22.17
N SER A 31 14.86 -34.36 23.43
CA SER A 31 15.10 -33.47 24.56
C SER A 31 16.38 -32.64 24.45
N ALA A 32 16.34 -31.48 25.12
CA ALA A 32 17.47 -30.77 25.71
C ALA A 32 18.47 -30.12 24.74
N GLN A 33 18.29 -28.81 24.50
CA GLN A 33 19.30 -27.78 24.78
C GLN A 33 18.76 -26.40 24.39
N GLU A 34 18.12 -25.72 25.33
CA GLU A 34 18.04 -24.25 25.31
C GLU A 34 19.45 -23.69 25.48
N LYS A 35 20.16 -23.38 24.39
CA LYS A 35 21.40 -22.59 24.47
C LYS A 35 21.64 -21.74 23.21
N LYS A 36 21.53 -20.42 23.42
CA LYS A 36 22.11 -19.29 22.66
C LYS A 36 21.71 -19.13 21.18
N VAL A 37 20.52 -18.59 20.94
CA VAL A 37 20.16 -17.89 19.68
C VAL A 37 20.27 -16.37 19.90
N SER A 38 21.39 -15.88 20.45
CA SER A 38 21.43 -14.55 21.07
C SER A 38 22.40 -13.54 20.49
N ASN A 39 22.99 -13.73 19.30
CA ASN A 39 23.76 -12.65 18.63
C ASN A 39 23.90 -12.94 17.13
N PHE A 40 22.89 -12.57 16.33
CA PHE A 40 23.05 -12.45 14.88
C PHE A 40 22.43 -11.13 14.42
N GLU A 41 23.25 -10.28 13.81
CA GLU A 41 22.78 -9.08 13.11
C GLU A 41 22.40 -9.49 11.69
N VAL A 42 21.10 -9.61 11.43
CA VAL A 42 20.57 -9.76 10.07
C VAL A 42 20.71 -8.39 9.39
N ALA A 43 21.29 -8.36 8.19
CA ALA A 43 21.39 -7.12 7.42
C ALA A 43 20.00 -6.47 7.26
N GLU A 44 19.83 -5.27 7.81
CA GLU A 44 18.55 -4.56 7.86
C GLU A 44 18.10 -4.02 6.48
N LYS A 45 18.92 -4.15 5.43
CA LYS A 45 18.69 -3.63 4.07
C LYS A 45 19.33 -4.53 3.00
N ASP A 46 18.87 -4.37 1.76
CA ASP A 46 19.60 -4.86 0.58
C ASP A 46 21.02 -4.27 0.56
N GLY A 47 22.01 -5.11 0.32
CA GLY A 47 23.43 -4.74 0.35
C GLY A 47 24.25 -5.49 -0.68
N LEU A 48 25.55 -5.21 -0.79
CA LEU A 48 26.41 -5.95 -1.70
C LEU A 48 26.82 -7.30 -1.11
N LEU A 49 26.87 -8.33 -1.95
CA LEU A 49 27.30 -9.70 -1.59
C LEU A 49 28.72 -9.73 -1.06
N LYS A 50 29.56 -8.81 -1.53
CA LYS A 50 30.91 -8.61 -1.03
C LYS A 50 30.93 -8.08 0.41
N ASP A 51 30.11 -7.08 0.72
CA ASP A 51 30.05 -6.51 2.07
C ASP A 51 29.57 -7.56 3.09
N TYR A 52 28.63 -8.41 2.68
CA TYR A 52 28.18 -9.53 3.52
C TYR A 52 29.25 -10.63 3.67
N SER A 53 29.96 -10.97 2.60
CA SER A 53 31.11 -11.89 2.63
C SER A 53 32.20 -11.40 3.59
N ASP A 54 32.50 -10.10 3.56
CA ASP A 54 33.53 -9.48 4.39
C ASP A 54 33.09 -9.43 5.88
N GLN A 55 31.80 -9.21 6.16
CA GLN A 55 31.26 -9.18 7.53
C GLN A 55 31.07 -10.56 8.15
N SER A 56 30.60 -11.55 7.37
CA SER A 56 30.33 -12.92 7.84
C SER A 56 31.57 -13.82 7.84
N GLY A 57 32.61 -13.46 7.09
CA GLY A 57 33.78 -14.30 6.86
C GLY A 57 33.53 -15.49 5.93
N ILE A 58 32.35 -15.60 5.32
CA ILE A 58 32.00 -16.66 4.37
C ILE A 58 32.43 -16.24 2.98
N THR A 59 33.16 -17.09 2.25
CA THR A 59 33.60 -16.74 0.90
C THR A 59 32.44 -16.59 -0.08
N LEU A 60 32.55 -15.64 -1.00
CA LEU A 60 31.60 -15.43 -2.11
C LEU A 60 31.29 -16.72 -2.88
N LYS A 61 32.29 -17.60 -3.05
CA LYS A 61 32.12 -18.90 -3.70
C LYS A 61 31.13 -19.78 -2.92
N LYS A 62 31.32 -19.90 -1.62
CA LYS A 62 30.46 -20.70 -0.73
C LYS A 62 29.05 -20.10 -0.62
N LEU A 63 28.93 -18.76 -0.58
CA LEU A 63 27.63 -18.08 -0.62
C LEU A 63 26.84 -18.39 -1.90
N ARG A 64 27.50 -18.37 -3.06
CA ARG A 64 26.88 -18.71 -4.35
C ARG A 64 26.56 -20.20 -4.50
N GLU A 65 27.32 -21.08 -3.86
CA GLU A 65 26.99 -22.52 -3.77
C GLU A 65 25.73 -22.77 -2.91
N ILE A 66 25.58 -22.00 -1.82
CA ILE A 66 24.43 -22.07 -0.91
C ILE A 66 23.14 -21.59 -1.60
N ASN A 67 23.17 -20.48 -2.33
CA ASN A 67 22.04 -20.00 -3.11
C ASN A 67 22.47 -19.57 -4.53
N PRO A 68 22.32 -20.47 -5.53
CA PRO A 68 22.71 -20.22 -6.92
C PRO A 68 21.93 -19.08 -7.61
N LYS A 69 20.82 -18.61 -7.01
CA LYS A 69 20.02 -17.48 -7.52
C LYS A 69 20.63 -16.12 -7.16
N MET A 70 21.62 -16.06 -6.26
CA MET A 70 22.44 -14.86 -5.98
C MET A 70 23.43 -14.59 -7.12
N LYS A 71 22.90 -14.35 -8.33
CA LYS A 71 23.69 -14.13 -9.56
C LYS A 71 24.23 -12.70 -9.68
N ASN A 72 23.56 -11.74 -9.05
CA ASN A 72 24.00 -10.36 -8.97
C ASN A 72 24.77 -10.16 -7.66
N ASP A 73 25.68 -9.18 -7.61
CA ASP A 73 26.46 -8.87 -6.40
C ASP A 73 25.61 -8.21 -5.28
N THR A 74 24.32 -8.52 -5.21
CA THR A 74 23.34 -7.99 -4.27
C THR A 74 22.78 -9.09 -3.38
N VAL A 75 22.64 -8.83 -2.08
CA VAL A 75 22.04 -9.71 -1.07
C VAL A 75 20.74 -9.09 -0.59
N HIS A 76 19.66 -9.85 -0.63
CA HIS A 76 18.41 -9.44 -0.02
C HIS A 76 18.29 -10.01 1.40
N ALA A 77 17.50 -9.34 2.24
CA ALA A 77 17.26 -9.79 3.62
C ALA A 77 16.69 -11.22 3.73
N LYS A 78 16.03 -11.74 2.69
CA LYS A 78 15.59 -13.14 2.62
C LYS A 78 16.76 -14.12 2.43
N ASP A 79 17.81 -13.71 1.72
CA ASP A 79 18.95 -14.55 1.41
C ASP A 79 19.83 -14.74 2.66
N THR A 80 19.94 -13.72 3.51
CA THR A 80 20.66 -13.80 4.80
C THR A 80 19.98 -14.75 5.79
N VAL A 81 18.65 -14.81 5.80
CA VAL A 81 17.88 -15.77 6.61
C VAL A 81 18.12 -17.21 6.14
N ILE A 82 18.13 -17.45 4.82
CA ILE A 82 18.41 -18.77 4.23
C ILE A 82 19.84 -19.22 4.56
N ILE A 83 20.83 -18.32 4.43
CA ILE A 83 22.23 -18.62 4.77
C ILE A 83 22.35 -18.98 6.25
N SER A 84 21.75 -18.19 7.14
CA SER A 84 21.80 -18.41 8.60
C SER A 84 21.19 -19.76 9.01
N LEU A 85 20.08 -20.16 8.39
CA LEU A 85 19.44 -21.46 8.64
C LEU A 85 20.29 -22.64 8.16
N ILE A 86 21.04 -22.47 7.07
CA ILE A 86 21.91 -23.50 6.49
C ILE A 86 23.20 -23.67 7.31
N GLU A 87 23.71 -22.59 7.92
CA GLU A 87 24.88 -22.64 8.80
C GLU A 87 24.60 -23.37 10.11
N GLU A 88 23.41 -23.18 10.70
CA GLU A 88 23.06 -23.84 11.97
C GLU A 88 22.65 -25.32 11.79
N GLN A 89 22.07 -25.70 10.63
CA GLN A 89 21.61 -27.07 10.40
C GLN A 89 21.87 -27.57 8.95
N PRO A 90 23.09 -28.05 8.64
CA PRO A 90 23.46 -28.44 7.28
C PRO A 90 22.69 -29.64 6.71
N LYS A 91 22.13 -30.51 7.56
CA LYS A 91 21.28 -31.64 7.13
C LYS A 91 19.88 -31.22 6.67
N THR A 92 19.44 -30.02 7.04
CA THR A 92 18.12 -29.47 6.71
C THR A 92 18.13 -28.75 5.36
N ALA A 93 19.31 -28.37 4.86
CA ALA A 93 19.50 -27.61 3.62
C ALA A 93 19.04 -28.35 2.35
N GLU A 94 19.27 -29.66 2.27
CA GLU A 94 18.88 -30.48 1.11
C GLU A 94 17.38 -30.77 1.10
N HIS A 95 16.76 -30.87 2.29
CA HIS A 95 15.32 -30.97 2.46
C HIS A 95 14.62 -29.63 2.15
N LEU A 96 15.18 -28.51 2.62
CA LEU A 96 14.70 -27.16 2.30
C LEU A 96 14.86 -26.82 0.81
N LYS A 97 15.93 -27.26 0.14
CA LYS A 97 16.06 -27.12 -1.32
C LYS A 97 14.92 -27.82 -2.05
N LYS A 98 14.61 -29.06 -1.69
CA LYS A 98 13.48 -29.82 -2.24
C LYS A 98 12.12 -29.20 -1.90
N VAL A 99 11.95 -28.63 -0.71
CA VAL A 99 10.73 -27.91 -0.34
C VAL A 99 10.59 -26.61 -1.15
N LEU A 100 11.66 -25.83 -1.28
CA LEU A 100 11.69 -24.57 -2.04
C LEU A 100 11.58 -24.76 -3.57
N GLU A 101 11.99 -25.92 -4.10
CA GLU A 101 11.80 -26.30 -5.50
C GLU A 101 10.37 -26.78 -5.80
N ASN A 102 9.61 -27.22 -4.78
CA ASN A 102 8.24 -27.71 -4.90
C ASN A 102 7.18 -26.78 -4.29
N VAL A 103 7.54 -25.60 -3.79
CA VAL A 103 6.58 -24.57 -3.39
C VAL A 103 5.99 -23.96 -4.67
N GLU A 104 4.73 -24.29 -4.95
CA GLU A 104 3.94 -23.62 -6.00
C GLU A 104 3.97 -22.09 -5.81
N PRO A 105 3.83 -21.29 -6.88
CA PRO A 105 4.05 -19.84 -6.85
C PRO A 105 3.06 -19.00 -6.03
N ASP A 106 2.29 -19.59 -5.11
CA ASP A 106 1.55 -18.89 -4.05
C ASP A 106 2.53 -18.37 -2.96
N VAL A 107 3.69 -17.86 -3.40
CA VAL A 107 4.84 -17.47 -2.59
C VAL A 107 4.47 -16.25 -1.75
N LEU A 108 4.20 -16.50 -0.48
CA LEU A 108 4.22 -15.58 0.68
C LEU A 108 3.75 -14.14 0.39
N ASP A 109 2.58 -13.78 0.92
CA ASP A 109 2.04 -12.41 0.86
C ASP A 109 3.16 -11.37 1.03
N GLN A 110 3.43 -10.62 -0.02
CA GLN A 110 4.54 -9.67 -0.05
C GLN A 110 4.08 -8.39 0.63
N GLN A 111 4.69 -8.06 1.76
CA GLN A 111 4.51 -6.75 2.36
C GLN A 111 5.01 -5.68 1.39
N LEU A 112 4.15 -4.71 1.09
CA LEU A 112 4.44 -3.58 0.23
C LEU A 112 4.50 -2.30 1.05
N GLY A 113 5.29 -1.35 0.56
CA GLY A 113 5.47 -0.06 1.21
C GLY A 113 6.16 -0.15 2.57
N ILE A 114 6.31 0.98 3.24
CA ILE A 114 6.95 1.11 4.55
C ILE A 114 5.94 1.13 5.70
N SER A 115 4.66 1.38 5.41
CA SER A 115 3.57 1.47 6.39
C SER A 115 3.22 0.14 7.04
N GLY A 116 3.49 -0.99 6.38
CA GLY A 116 3.00 -2.29 6.82
C GLY A 116 1.52 -2.57 6.48
N LEU A 117 0.82 -1.62 5.85
CA LEU A 117 -0.62 -1.73 5.57
C LEU A 117 -0.94 -2.31 4.19
N LEU A 118 -0.02 -2.19 3.24
CA LEU A 118 -0.20 -2.64 1.86
C LEU A 118 0.46 -3.99 1.65
N LYS A 119 -0.25 -4.95 1.07
CA LYS A 119 0.31 -6.27 0.76
C LYS A 119 -0.06 -6.64 -0.66
N ARG A 120 0.85 -7.33 -1.35
CA ARG A 120 0.50 -8.13 -2.53
C ARG A 120 0.18 -9.53 -2.06
N VAL A 121 -1.06 -9.94 -2.24
CA VAL A 121 -1.53 -11.29 -1.93
C VAL A 121 -1.58 -12.08 -3.24
N VAL A 122 -1.03 -13.29 -3.22
CA VAL A 122 -1.24 -14.29 -4.27
C VAL A 122 -2.20 -15.34 -3.72
N PHE A 123 -3.28 -15.61 -4.45
CA PHE A 123 -4.26 -16.61 -4.07
C PHE A 123 -4.85 -17.26 -5.31
N GLN A 124 -4.76 -18.59 -5.39
CA GLN A 124 -5.19 -19.38 -6.55
C GLN A 124 -4.58 -18.87 -7.87
N GLY A 125 -3.29 -18.52 -7.85
CA GLY A 125 -2.57 -18.02 -9.03
C GLY A 125 -2.98 -16.61 -9.51
N LYS A 126 -3.71 -15.84 -8.70
CA LYS A 126 -4.10 -14.44 -8.99
C LYS A 126 -3.46 -13.48 -8.00
N ARG A 127 -3.04 -12.32 -8.47
CA ARG A 127 -2.44 -11.27 -7.65
C ARG A 127 -3.46 -10.19 -7.26
N TYR A 128 -3.33 -9.71 -6.04
CA TYR A 128 -4.18 -8.68 -5.45
C TYR A 128 -3.33 -7.70 -4.65
N ILE A 129 -3.68 -6.42 -4.70
CA ILE A 129 -3.23 -5.43 -3.74
C ILE A 129 -4.29 -5.33 -2.64
N VAL A 130 -3.84 -5.51 -1.40
CA VAL A 130 -4.67 -5.47 -0.20
C VAL A 130 -4.18 -4.35 0.71
N CYS A 131 -5.07 -3.46 1.11
CA CYS A 131 -4.87 -2.49 2.18
C CYS A 131 -5.77 -2.87 3.36
N GLU A 132 -5.18 -3.35 4.45
CA GLU A 132 -5.91 -3.72 5.66
C GLU A 132 -5.66 -2.68 6.76
N VAL A 133 -6.72 -2.11 7.32
CA VAL A 133 -6.61 -1.10 8.37
C VAL A 133 -7.62 -1.27 9.50
N ASN A 134 -7.18 -0.97 10.72
CA ASN A 134 -8.08 -0.75 11.84
C ASN A 134 -8.68 0.67 11.74
N PRO A 135 -10.01 0.82 11.61
CA PRO A 135 -10.64 2.13 11.40
C PRO A 135 -10.55 3.07 12.63
N HIS A 136 -10.26 2.55 13.82
CA HIS A 136 -9.96 3.40 14.98
C HIS A 136 -8.54 3.98 14.94
N GLN A 137 -7.61 3.36 14.21
CA GLN A 137 -6.22 3.83 14.07
C GLN A 137 -6.01 4.71 12.83
N TYR A 138 -6.73 4.43 11.74
CA TYR A 138 -6.61 5.13 10.47
C TYR A 138 -7.91 5.85 10.12
N LYS A 139 -7.81 7.01 9.50
CA LYS A 139 -8.97 7.78 9.06
C LYS A 139 -9.42 7.22 7.71
N ILE A 140 -10.69 6.78 7.64
CA ILE A 140 -11.34 6.42 6.38
C ILE A 140 -12.29 7.54 6.00
N GLU A 141 -12.18 8.04 4.77
CA GLU A 141 -13.00 9.14 4.25
C GLU A 141 -13.50 8.80 2.85
N ALA A 142 -14.70 9.27 2.54
CA ALA A 142 -15.27 9.21 1.20
C ALA A 142 -15.25 10.60 0.54
N PHE A 143 -15.05 10.64 -0.77
CA PHE A 143 -15.13 11.87 -1.57
C PHE A 143 -16.05 11.64 -2.76
N ASN A 144 -16.97 12.56 -3.00
CA ASN A 144 -17.70 12.59 -4.27
C ASN A 144 -16.82 13.26 -5.34
N GLN A 145 -17.03 12.97 -6.62
CA GLN A 145 -16.24 13.57 -7.71
C GLN A 145 -16.39 15.09 -7.70
N MET A 146 -17.57 15.60 -7.38
CA MET A 146 -17.79 17.02 -7.17
C MET A 146 -18.40 17.24 -5.79
N GLU A 147 -17.69 17.98 -4.95
CA GLU A 147 -18.10 18.29 -3.59
C GLU A 147 -17.77 19.76 -3.27
N ASN A 148 -18.79 20.54 -2.89
CA ASN A 148 -18.64 21.96 -2.52
C ASN A 148 -17.85 22.80 -3.55
N GLY A 149 -18.09 22.56 -4.85
CA GLY A 149 -17.43 23.26 -5.96
C GLY A 149 -15.99 22.80 -6.24
N ARG A 150 -15.52 21.71 -5.63
CA ARG A 150 -14.21 21.11 -5.87
C ARG A 150 -14.34 19.79 -6.59
N ILE A 151 -13.45 19.56 -7.55
CA ILE A 151 -13.35 18.29 -8.27
C ILE A 151 -12.33 17.38 -7.55
N HIS A 152 -12.77 16.18 -7.20
CA HIS A 152 -11.96 15.14 -6.62
C HIS A 152 -11.50 14.13 -7.67
N ASN A 153 -10.20 13.87 -7.65
CA ASN A 153 -9.50 12.82 -8.36
C ASN A 153 -8.29 12.39 -7.51
N PHE A 154 -7.56 11.34 -7.89
CA PHE A 154 -6.42 10.90 -7.06
C PHE A 154 -5.37 12.01 -6.84
N ASN A 155 -5.16 12.90 -7.81
CA ASN A 155 -4.20 13.99 -7.66
C ASN A 155 -4.68 15.08 -6.69
N SER A 156 -5.94 15.52 -6.80
CA SER A 156 -6.48 16.51 -5.86
C SER A 156 -6.66 15.94 -4.45
N ILE A 157 -6.99 14.66 -4.31
CA ILE A 157 -7.02 13.95 -3.03
C ILE A 157 -5.63 13.84 -2.43
N ALA A 158 -4.62 13.42 -3.21
CA ALA A 158 -3.23 13.37 -2.75
C ALA A 158 -2.72 14.73 -2.30
N SER A 159 -3.09 15.80 -3.01
CA SER A 159 -2.75 17.18 -2.66
C SER A 159 -3.45 17.65 -1.38
N LEU A 160 -4.72 17.30 -1.20
CA LEU A 160 -5.52 17.60 -0.01
C LEU A 160 -4.97 16.89 1.23
N LYS A 161 -4.59 15.62 1.09
CA LYS A 161 -4.14 14.75 2.19
C LYS A 161 -2.64 14.81 2.45
N LYS A 162 -1.85 15.26 1.48
CA LYS A 162 -0.38 15.34 1.55
C LYS A 162 0.20 14.01 2.05
N ASN A 163 1.15 14.08 2.99
CA ASN A 163 1.84 12.93 3.58
C ASN A 163 0.94 12.05 4.48
N ALA A 164 -0.32 12.44 4.71
CA ALA A 164 -1.26 11.62 5.48
C ALA A 164 -1.87 10.49 4.64
N LEU A 165 -1.96 10.64 3.32
CA LEU A 165 -2.58 9.64 2.46
C LEU A 165 -1.75 8.35 2.45
N VAL A 166 -2.39 7.24 2.79
CA VAL A 166 -1.80 5.89 2.70
C VAL A 166 -2.30 5.18 1.45
N PHE A 167 -3.60 5.27 1.21
CA PHE A 167 -4.26 4.54 0.13
C PHE A 167 -5.52 5.28 -0.31
N ALA A 168 -5.82 5.25 -1.60
CA ALA A 168 -7.07 5.70 -2.18
C ALA A 168 -7.53 4.70 -3.25
N MET A 169 -8.83 4.51 -3.39
CA MET A 169 -9.44 3.77 -4.49
C MET A 169 -10.73 4.44 -4.94
N ASN A 170 -11.23 4.09 -6.12
CA ASN A 170 -12.62 4.41 -6.45
C ASN A 170 -13.60 3.74 -5.47
N GLY A 171 -14.67 4.46 -5.12
CA GLY A 171 -15.73 3.99 -4.24
C GLY A 171 -16.82 3.23 -4.99
N GLY A 172 -18.07 3.35 -4.53
CA GLY A 172 -19.23 2.73 -5.18
C GLY A 172 -19.52 3.25 -6.58
N MET A 173 -20.43 2.54 -7.26
CA MET A 173 -20.84 2.86 -8.63
C MET A 173 -21.44 4.26 -8.76
N TYR A 174 -21.27 4.82 -9.95
CA TYR A 174 -21.72 6.16 -10.31
C TYR A 174 -22.45 6.16 -11.66
N GLU A 175 -23.30 7.16 -11.85
CA GLU A 175 -24.06 7.44 -13.06
C GLU A 175 -23.19 8.11 -14.14
N PRO A 176 -23.63 8.22 -15.41
CA PRO A 176 -22.82 8.86 -16.46
C PRO A 176 -22.35 10.30 -16.15
N ASP A 177 -23.08 11.02 -15.27
CA ASP A 177 -22.72 12.35 -14.79
C ASP A 177 -21.75 12.36 -13.58
N LEU A 178 -21.23 11.18 -13.22
CA LEU A 178 -20.32 10.92 -12.09
C LEU A 178 -20.98 11.03 -10.70
N SER A 179 -22.29 11.19 -10.60
CA SER A 179 -23.02 11.14 -9.33
C SER A 179 -23.15 9.69 -8.82
N PRO A 180 -23.21 9.45 -7.50
CA PRO A 180 -23.36 8.10 -6.95
C PRO A 180 -24.70 7.44 -7.34
N VAL A 181 -24.72 6.15 -7.69
CA VAL A 181 -25.97 5.42 -8.04
C VAL A 181 -26.86 5.21 -6.81
N GLY A 182 -26.26 5.05 -5.63
CA GLY A 182 -26.96 4.78 -4.38
C GLY A 182 -26.43 5.63 -3.22
N LEU A 183 -26.69 5.19 -1.98
CA LEU A 183 -26.35 5.94 -0.77
C LEU A 183 -24.89 6.44 -0.82
N PHE A 184 -24.72 7.75 -0.67
CA PHE A 184 -23.39 8.33 -0.52
C PHE A 184 -23.40 9.37 0.59
N VAL A 185 -22.50 9.18 1.57
CA VAL A 185 -22.33 10.06 2.72
C VAL A 185 -20.84 10.36 2.88
N SER A 186 -20.51 11.66 2.95
CA SER A 186 -19.17 12.17 3.21
C SER A 186 -19.25 13.17 4.37
N GLU A 187 -18.36 13.02 5.35
CA GLU A 187 -18.29 13.85 6.56
C GLU A 187 -19.64 14.00 7.30
N GLY A 188 -20.46 12.94 7.30
CA GLY A 188 -21.79 12.94 7.93
C GLY A 188 -22.89 13.64 7.13
N LYS A 189 -22.55 14.23 5.97
CA LYS A 189 -23.51 14.82 5.05
C LYS A 189 -23.89 13.80 3.98
N MET A 190 -25.19 13.56 3.84
CA MET A 190 -25.74 12.74 2.77
C MET A 190 -25.79 13.55 1.47
N TYR A 191 -25.18 13.02 0.42
CA TYR A 191 -25.19 13.60 -0.93
C TYR A 191 -26.11 12.83 -1.87
N ASN A 192 -26.35 11.55 -1.62
CA ASN A 192 -27.27 10.73 -2.41
C ASN A 192 -28.00 9.73 -1.49
N PRO A 193 -29.32 9.52 -1.63
CA PRO A 193 -30.08 8.61 -0.78
C PRO A 193 -29.80 7.14 -1.13
N VAL A 194 -30.24 6.24 -0.24
CA VAL A 194 -30.21 4.79 -0.53
C VAL A 194 -31.08 4.46 -1.73
N ASN A 195 -30.56 3.65 -2.64
CA ASN A 195 -31.27 3.15 -3.80
C ASN A 195 -31.69 1.69 -3.56
N LEU A 196 -33.00 1.46 -3.40
CA LEU A 196 -33.58 0.14 -3.13
C LEU A 196 -34.19 -0.52 -4.38
N GLN A 197 -33.94 0.04 -5.56
CA GLN A 197 -34.40 -0.53 -6.81
C GLN A 197 -33.70 -1.87 -7.06
N LYS A 198 -34.49 -2.90 -7.38
CA LYS A 198 -34.00 -4.28 -7.54
C LYS A 198 -33.65 -4.62 -8.98
N ASP A 199 -34.40 -4.04 -9.92
CA ASP A 199 -34.23 -4.29 -11.35
C ASP A 199 -33.45 -3.15 -12.01
N GLY A 200 -32.47 -3.49 -12.82
CA GLY A 200 -31.70 -2.51 -13.57
C GLY A 200 -30.48 -3.12 -14.23
N PRO A 201 -29.81 -2.37 -15.12
CA PRO A 201 -28.65 -2.87 -15.84
C PRO A 201 -27.39 -2.85 -14.97
N GLY A 202 -26.55 -3.88 -15.13
CA GLY A 202 -25.21 -3.91 -14.55
C GLY A 202 -25.16 -4.41 -13.11
N ASN A 203 -23.94 -4.38 -12.57
CA ASN A 203 -23.60 -5.06 -11.32
C ASN A 203 -24.28 -4.45 -10.08
N PHE A 204 -24.64 -3.16 -10.09
CA PHE A 204 -25.34 -2.49 -8.98
C PHE A 204 -26.66 -3.19 -8.61
N TYR A 205 -27.39 -3.65 -9.63
CA TYR A 205 -28.71 -4.27 -9.48
C TYR A 205 -28.62 -5.79 -9.29
N MET A 206 -27.41 -6.38 -9.28
CA MET A 206 -27.21 -7.78 -8.92
C MET A 206 -27.41 -7.97 -7.42
N GLN A 207 -28.57 -8.54 -7.06
CA GLN A 207 -28.98 -8.64 -5.66
C GLN A 207 -28.26 -9.76 -4.88
N PRO A 208 -28.10 -9.60 -3.56
CA PRO A 208 -28.26 -8.34 -2.84
C PRO A 208 -27.12 -7.36 -3.16
N ASN A 209 -27.44 -6.09 -3.30
CA ASN A 209 -26.43 -5.02 -3.20
C ASN A 209 -26.27 -4.59 -1.72
N GLY A 210 -25.33 -3.70 -1.43
CA GLY A 210 -24.99 -3.40 -0.05
C GLY A 210 -24.37 -2.04 0.18
N ILE A 211 -24.19 -1.72 1.46
CA ILE A 211 -23.67 -0.44 1.95
C ILE A 211 -22.48 -0.73 2.85
N PHE A 212 -21.33 -0.15 2.49
CA PHE A 212 -20.22 0.02 3.41
C PHE A 212 -20.38 1.35 4.12
N MET A 213 -20.25 1.38 5.44
CA MET A 213 -20.34 2.61 6.22
C MET A 213 -19.45 2.61 7.45
N LEU A 214 -19.08 3.81 7.91
CA LEU A 214 -18.52 4.07 9.23
C LEU A 214 -19.44 5.03 9.98
N ASP A 215 -19.65 4.76 11.26
CA ASP A 215 -20.35 5.69 12.15
C ASP A 215 -19.40 6.72 12.80
N ASN A 216 -19.94 7.56 13.68
CA ASN A 216 -19.15 8.60 14.34
C ASN A 216 -17.98 8.06 15.18
N ASN A 217 -18.06 6.82 15.67
CA ASN A 217 -17.03 6.16 16.47
C ASN A 217 -15.96 5.44 15.64
N ASP A 218 -16.02 5.55 14.32
CA ASP A 218 -15.20 4.77 13.37
C ASP A 218 -15.56 3.27 13.33
N ASP A 219 -16.72 2.86 13.84
CA ASP A 219 -17.16 1.46 13.72
C ASP A 219 -17.61 1.19 12.27
N ALA A 220 -16.91 0.28 11.60
CA ALA A 220 -17.19 -0.10 10.23
C ALA A 220 -18.28 -1.17 10.15
N ARG A 221 -19.17 -1.05 9.17
CA ARG A 221 -20.24 -2.03 8.87
C ARG A 221 -20.39 -2.22 7.37
N ILE A 222 -20.70 -3.45 6.97
CA ILE A 222 -21.22 -3.79 5.65
C ILE A 222 -22.54 -4.50 5.84
N LEU A 223 -23.61 -4.01 5.22
CA LEU A 223 -24.94 -4.62 5.27
C LEU A 223 -25.58 -4.68 3.89
N VAL A 224 -26.56 -5.57 3.75
CA VAL A 224 -27.50 -5.57 2.63
C VAL A 224 -28.33 -4.29 2.68
N SER A 225 -28.50 -3.64 1.53
CA SER A 225 -29.18 -2.33 1.43
C SER A 225 -30.62 -2.33 1.93
N ASP A 226 -31.37 -3.41 1.71
CA ASP A 226 -32.76 -3.59 2.21
C ASP A 226 -32.86 -3.42 3.74
N ASN A 227 -31.77 -3.64 4.49
CA ASN A 227 -31.75 -3.49 5.95
C ASN A 227 -31.44 -2.06 6.42
N TYR A 228 -30.98 -1.18 5.53
CA TYR A 228 -30.55 0.17 5.90
C TYR A 228 -31.67 1.04 6.48
N PRO A 229 -32.89 1.09 5.90
CA PRO A 229 -33.97 1.94 6.42
C PRO A 229 -34.38 1.62 7.85
N ALA A 230 -34.29 0.35 8.27
CA ALA A 230 -34.71 -0.09 9.59
C ALA A 230 -33.70 0.21 10.71
N GLY A 231 -32.44 0.51 10.36
CA GLY A 231 -31.35 0.59 11.34
C GLY A 231 -31.11 1.98 11.95
N ASN A 232 -31.83 3.03 11.53
CA ASN A 232 -31.64 4.42 11.98
C ASN A 232 -30.15 4.87 11.96
N TYR A 233 -29.43 4.44 10.93
CA TYR A 233 -27.99 4.69 10.82
C TYR A 233 -27.72 6.18 10.56
N LYS A 234 -26.68 6.70 11.24
CA LYS A 234 -26.14 8.06 11.04
C LYS A 234 -24.66 7.97 10.68
N PRO A 235 -24.32 7.41 9.50
CA PRO A 235 -22.94 7.21 9.12
C PRO A 235 -22.25 8.56 8.88
N LYS A 236 -20.96 8.64 9.18
CA LYS A 236 -20.11 9.74 8.72
C LYS A 236 -19.50 9.49 7.34
N VAL A 237 -19.37 8.21 6.98
CA VAL A 237 -18.95 7.74 5.68
C VAL A 237 -19.92 6.64 5.26
N ALA A 238 -20.48 6.71 4.06
CA ALA A 238 -21.20 5.60 3.48
C ALA A 238 -21.07 5.59 1.97
N THR A 239 -20.95 4.40 1.40
CA THR A 239 -21.07 4.17 -0.04
C THR A 239 -21.91 2.92 -0.27
N GLN A 240 -22.94 3.04 -1.09
CA GLN A 240 -23.68 1.90 -1.62
C GLN A 240 -23.05 1.44 -2.92
N SER A 241 -23.01 0.12 -3.11
CA SER A 241 -22.61 -0.48 -4.37
C SER A 241 -23.19 -1.90 -4.46
N GLY A 242 -22.91 -2.61 -5.53
CA GLY A 242 -23.37 -3.99 -5.70
C GLY A 242 -22.57 -4.74 -6.74
N PRO A 243 -22.50 -6.08 -6.65
CA PRO A 243 -23.16 -6.93 -5.66
C PRO A 243 -22.46 -6.96 -4.29
N MET A 244 -23.16 -7.39 -3.25
CA MET A 244 -22.52 -7.97 -2.07
C MET A 244 -21.67 -9.16 -2.54
N ILE A 245 -20.38 -9.19 -2.19
CA ILE A 245 -19.48 -10.29 -2.53
C ILE A 245 -19.72 -11.46 -1.57
N VAL A 246 -19.72 -11.15 -0.27
CA VAL A 246 -19.99 -12.10 0.82
C VAL A 246 -20.95 -11.43 1.78
N SER A 247 -21.99 -12.14 2.21
CA SER A 247 -22.95 -11.69 3.21
C SER A 247 -23.10 -12.78 4.26
N ASN A 248 -22.76 -12.47 5.51
CA ASN A 248 -22.77 -13.43 6.63
C ASN A 248 -22.02 -14.73 6.31
N GLY A 249 -20.86 -14.63 5.65
CA GLY A 249 -20.03 -15.76 5.27
C GLY A 249 -20.57 -16.58 4.08
N VAL A 250 -21.62 -16.11 3.41
CA VAL A 250 -22.21 -16.77 2.23
C VAL A 250 -21.93 -15.94 0.97
N PHE A 251 -21.51 -16.59 -0.10
CA PHE A 251 -21.31 -15.95 -1.40
C PHE A 251 -22.64 -15.49 -2.00
N ASN A 252 -22.59 -14.48 -2.85
CA ASN A 252 -23.74 -14.14 -3.68
C ASN A 252 -24.11 -15.32 -4.60
N LYS A 253 -25.39 -15.68 -4.63
CA LYS A 253 -25.91 -16.80 -5.42
C LYS A 253 -25.76 -16.61 -6.92
N ALA A 254 -25.61 -15.37 -7.39
CA ALA A 254 -25.38 -15.06 -8.79
C ALA A 254 -23.95 -15.41 -9.26
N PHE A 255 -23.04 -15.75 -8.35
CA PHE A 255 -21.65 -16.04 -8.71
C PHE A 255 -21.47 -17.49 -9.13
N THR A 256 -21.02 -17.68 -10.37
CA THR A 256 -20.72 -19.00 -10.93
C THR A 256 -19.23 -19.26 -10.87
N LYS A 257 -18.83 -20.40 -10.27
CA LYS A 257 -17.43 -20.86 -10.28
C LYS A 257 -16.95 -21.06 -11.72
N GLY A 258 -15.77 -20.52 -12.04
CA GLY A 258 -15.20 -20.61 -13.39
C GLY A 258 -15.90 -19.73 -14.44
N SER A 259 -16.69 -18.73 -14.02
CA SER A 259 -17.34 -17.81 -14.95
C SER A 259 -16.32 -17.14 -15.89
N PRO A 260 -16.61 -17.02 -17.20
CA PRO A 260 -15.74 -16.33 -18.14
C PRO A 260 -15.75 -14.80 -17.97
N ASN A 261 -16.66 -14.24 -17.16
CA ASN A 261 -16.75 -12.81 -16.88
C ASN A 261 -15.67 -12.40 -15.87
N VAL A 262 -14.45 -12.24 -16.39
CA VAL A 262 -13.29 -11.80 -15.63
C VAL A 262 -13.03 -10.31 -15.86
N ASN A 263 -12.72 -9.55 -14.82
CA ASN A 263 -12.34 -8.13 -14.89
C ASN A 263 -11.29 -7.82 -13.82
N ILE A 264 -10.68 -6.63 -13.90
CA ILE A 264 -10.02 -6.05 -12.73
C ILE A 264 -11.12 -5.61 -11.78
N ARG A 265 -11.07 -6.06 -10.53
CA ARG A 265 -12.13 -5.85 -9.54
C ARG A 265 -11.58 -5.23 -8.28
N ASN A 266 -12.35 -4.36 -7.66
CA ASN A 266 -12.10 -3.86 -6.33
C ASN A 266 -13.27 -4.14 -5.39
N GLY A 267 -13.00 -4.08 -4.10
CA GLY A 267 -13.99 -4.32 -3.08
C GLY A 267 -13.50 -3.89 -1.71
N VAL A 268 -14.43 -3.83 -0.78
CA VAL A 268 -14.18 -3.58 0.64
C VAL A 268 -14.80 -4.69 1.47
N GLY A 269 -14.08 -5.20 2.45
CA GLY A 269 -14.53 -6.23 3.38
C GLY A 269 -14.27 -5.84 4.83
N ILE A 270 -14.89 -6.58 5.74
CA ILE A 270 -14.58 -6.50 7.19
C ILE A 270 -14.19 -7.89 7.65
N ASN A 271 -12.95 -8.03 8.12
CA ASN A 271 -12.41 -9.31 8.60
C ASN A 271 -12.80 -9.59 10.06
N LYS A 272 -12.45 -10.78 10.55
CA LYS A 272 -12.75 -11.22 11.93
C LYS A 272 -12.15 -10.34 13.03
N ALA A 273 -11.13 -9.53 12.72
CA ALA A 273 -10.52 -8.59 13.64
C ALA A 273 -11.21 -7.20 13.62
N ASN A 274 -12.32 -7.06 12.88
CA ASN A 274 -13.00 -5.78 12.59
C ASN A 274 -12.11 -4.76 11.84
N ASN A 275 -11.07 -5.23 11.16
CA ASN A 275 -10.31 -4.39 10.24
C ASN A 275 -11.08 -4.25 8.92
N VAL A 276 -11.01 -3.06 8.33
CA VAL A 276 -11.49 -2.79 6.98
C VAL A 276 -10.42 -3.25 5.99
N VAL A 277 -10.82 -4.09 5.04
CA VAL A 277 -9.94 -4.70 4.05
C VAL A 277 -10.33 -4.20 2.66
N PHE A 278 -9.50 -3.32 2.13
CA PHE A 278 -9.60 -2.80 0.78
C PHE A 278 -8.81 -3.68 -0.17
N VAL A 279 -9.43 -4.12 -1.26
CA VAL A 279 -8.79 -5.02 -2.23
C VAL A 279 -8.97 -4.50 -3.64
N ILE A 280 -7.93 -4.61 -4.45
CA ILE A 280 -8.00 -4.52 -5.91
C ILE A 280 -7.19 -5.65 -6.54
N SER A 281 -7.73 -6.33 -7.55
CA SER A 281 -6.99 -7.35 -8.29
C SER A 281 -5.98 -6.72 -9.26
N GLU A 282 -4.80 -7.31 -9.41
CA GLU A 282 -3.86 -6.95 -10.50
C GLU A 282 -4.13 -7.81 -11.74
N ASP A 283 -4.63 -9.03 -11.54
CA ASP A 283 -5.05 -9.94 -12.61
C ASP A 283 -6.58 -9.90 -12.80
N ARG A 284 -7.04 -10.32 -13.98
CA ARG A 284 -8.49 -10.43 -14.25
C ARG A 284 -9.06 -11.63 -13.48
N VAL A 285 -10.14 -11.37 -12.74
CA VAL A 285 -10.83 -12.35 -11.88
C VAL A 285 -12.33 -12.29 -12.08
N ASN A 286 -13.01 -13.42 -11.93
CA ASN A 286 -14.47 -13.47 -11.85
C ASN A 286 -14.95 -13.20 -10.41
N PHE A 287 -16.26 -12.99 -10.24
CA PHE A 287 -16.82 -12.69 -8.91
C PHE A 287 -16.68 -13.84 -7.91
N TYR A 288 -16.68 -15.09 -8.39
CA TYR A 288 -16.55 -16.26 -7.52
C TYR A 288 -15.13 -16.34 -6.94
N GLU A 289 -14.10 -16.20 -7.78
CA GLU A 289 -12.69 -16.12 -7.35
C GLU A 289 -12.46 -14.96 -6.36
N PHE A 290 -13.09 -13.81 -6.63
CA PHE A 290 -12.99 -12.65 -5.76
C PHE A 290 -13.68 -12.88 -4.41
N ALA A 291 -14.79 -13.63 -4.39
CA ALA A 291 -15.47 -14.01 -3.16
C ALA A 291 -14.67 -15.02 -2.33
N GLU A 292 -14.03 -16.01 -2.97
CA GLU A 292 -13.11 -16.94 -2.30
C GLU A 292 -11.93 -16.19 -1.66
N LEU A 293 -11.35 -15.19 -2.34
CA LEU A 293 -10.31 -14.35 -1.72
C LEU A 293 -10.83 -13.67 -0.44
N PHE A 294 -11.96 -12.96 -0.51
CA PHE A 294 -12.49 -12.23 0.64
C PHE A 294 -12.82 -13.16 1.81
N LYS A 295 -13.53 -14.26 1.55
CA LYS A 295 -13.98 -15.16 2.62
C LYS A 295 -12.86 -16.07 3.12
N ASP A 296 -12.21 -16.79 2.21
CA ASP A 296 -11.38 -17.94 2.56
C ASP A 296 -9.93 -17.54 2.85
N LYS A 297 -9.39 -16.53 2.14
CA LYS A 297 -8.04 -16.00 2.40
C LYS A 297 -8.03 -14.83 3.38
N LEU A 298 -8.94 -13.86 3.24
CA LEU A 298 -8.95 -12.63 4.04
C LEU A 298 -9.90 -12.67 5.24
N GLY A 299 -10.68 -13.75 5.41
CA GLY A 299 -11.55 -13.95 6.57
C GLY A 299 -12.66 -12.92 6.71
N CYS A 300 -13.12 -12.33 5.61
CA CYS A 300 -14.21 -11.35 5.59
C CYS A 300 -15.57 -12.05 5.57
N ASN A 301 -16.37 -11.84 6.61
CA ASN A 301 -17.74 -12.35 6.68
C ASN A 301 -18.71 -11.49 5.87
N ASN A 302 -18.39 -10.21 5.71
CA ASN A 302 -19.13 -9.30 4.84
C ASN A 302 -18.12 -8.59 3.93
N ALA A 303 -18.42 -8.57 2.64
CA ALA A 303 -17.63 -7.90 1.63
C ALA A 303 -18.54 -7.34 0.53
N LEU A 304 -18.21 -6.17 0.04
CA LEU A 304 -18.98 -5.41 -0.93
C LEU A 304 -18.11 -5.12 -2.15
N TYR A 305 -18.65 -5.43 -3.34
CA TYR A 305 -18.03 -5.02 -4.59
C TYR A 305 -18.26 -3.53 -4.80
N LEU A 306 -17.20 -2.82 -5.19
CA LEU A 306 -17.27 -1.39 -5.44
C LEU A 306 -17.55 -1.17 -6.93
N ASP A 307 -16.63 -0.54 -7.68
CA ASP A 307 -16.79 -0.35 -9.12
C ASP A 307 -15.57 -0.91 -9.89
N GLY A 308 -15.85 -1.72 -10.92
CA GLY A 308 -14.84 -2.52 -11.62
C GLY A 308 -14.97 -2.65 -13.12
N ALA A 309 -15.75 -1.78 -13.78
CA ALA A 309 -15.40 -1.47 -15.17
C ALA A 309 -14.10 -0.64 -15.21
N ILE A 310 -13.85 0.15 -14.15
CA ILE A 310 -12.73 1.09 -14.04
C ILE A 310 -12.15 1.06 -12.61
N SER A 311 -11.84 -0.14 -12.09
CA SER A 311 -11.18 -0.24 -10.78
C SER A 311 -9.78 0.37 -10.84
N GLN A 312 -9.51 1.33 -9.96
CA GLN A 312 -8.23 2.01 -9.86
C GLN A 312 -7.89 2.30 -8.40
N TYR A 313 -6.60 2.40 -8.11
CA TYR A 313 -6.11 2.81 -6.80
C TYR A 313 -4.90 3.72 -6.93
N TYR A 314 -4.69 4.50 -5.88
CA TYR A 314 -3.48 5.24 -5.66
C TYR A 314 -2.91 4.94 -4.27
N ALA A 315 -1.65 4.52 -4.21
CA ALA A 315 -0.90 4.32 -2.98
C ALA A 315 0.45 5.05 -3.07
N PRO A 316 0.68 6.15 -2.35
CA PRO A 316 1.92 6.93 -2.44
C PRO A 316 3.20 6.12 -2.21
N GLU A 317 3.14 5.07 -1.39
CA GLU A 317 4.30 4.20 -1.11
C GLU A 317 4.66 3.28 -2.29
N LEU A 318 3.73 3.08 -3.24
CA LEU A 318 3.92 2.21 -4.41
C LEU A 318 4.03 3.01 -5.71
N GLN A 319 3.47 4.22 -5.73
CA GLN A 319 3.34 5.05 -6.91
C GLN A 319 3.77 6.47 -6.57
N SER A 320 4.81 6.95 -7.27
CA SER A 320 5.33 8.32 -7.08
C SER A 320 4.36 9.40 -7.57
N ILE A 321 3.48 9.08 -8.51
CA ILE A 321 2.52 10.02 -9.11
C ILE A 321 1.13 9.38 -9.13
N PRO A 322 0.08 10.07 -8.67
CA PRO A 322 -1.30 9.64 -8.84
C PRO A 322 -1.63 9.46 -10.33
N ARG A 323 -2.06 8.27 -10.73
CA ARG A 323 -2.53 8.01 -12.10
C ARG A 323 -4.00 7.68 -12.06
N GLN A 324 -4.78 8.44 -12.83
CA GLN A 324 -6.20 8.16 -13.07
C GLN A 324 -6.41 8.03 -14.58
N GLY A 325 -6.88 6.86 -15.00
CA GLY A 325 -7.27 6.56 -16.37
C GLY A 325 -8.63 7.19 -16.68
N ALA A 326 -9.70 6.41 -16.59
CA ALA A 326 -11.04 6.94 -16.83
C ALA A 326 -11.56 7.74 -15.60
N PRO A 327 -12.55 8.63 -15.81
CA PRO A 327 -13.21 9.37 -14.73
C PRO A 327 -13.78 8.42 -13.67
N LEU A 328 -13.82 8.89 -12.42
CA LEU A 328 -14.33 8.15 -11.26
C LEU A 328 -15.34 9.05 -10.55
N GLY A 329 -16.49 8.50 -10.15
CA GLY A 329 -17.55 9.26 -9.48
C GLY A 329 -17.37 9.38 -7.97
N THR A 330 -16.79 8.38 -7.31
CA THR A 330 -16.58 8.42 -5.87
C THR A 330 -15.23 7.82 -5.50
N PHE A 331 -14.73 8.16 -4.31
CA PHE A 331 -13.45 7.69 -3.80
C PHE A 331 -13.57 7.28 -2.34
N LEU A 332 -12.81 6.25 -1.95
CA LEU A 332 -12.54 5.90 -0.57
C LEU A 332 -11.05 6.07 -0.32
N THR A 333 -10.71 6.64 0.84
CA THR A 333 -9.33 6.92 1.20
C THR A 333 -9.02 6.40 2.60
N VAL A 334 -7.75 6.09 2.82
CA VAL A 334 -7.16 5.73 4.11
C VAL A 334 -6.04 6.72 4.37
N SER A 335 -6.10 7.41 5.50
CA SER A 335 -5.08 8.35 5.93
C SER A 335 -4.64 8.12 7.37
N ASN A 336 -3.40 8.46 7.68
CA ASN A 336 -2.90 8.51 9.06
C ASN A 336 -3.65 9.61 9.86
N LYS A 337 -4.23 9.28 11.03
CA LYS A 337 -4.92 10.27 11.89
C LYS A 337 -3.95 11.32 12.48
N ASN A 338 -2.69 10.95 12.68
CA ASN A 338 -1.72 11.70 13.49
C ASN A 338 -0.49 12.17 12.70
N VAL A 339 -0.62 12.53 11.42
CA VAL A 339 0.48 13.20 10.73
C VAL A 339 0.56 14.63 11.26
N LYS A 340 1.52 14.88 12.16
CA LYS A 340 2.04 16.24 12.29
C LYS A 340 2.57 16.60 10.91
N ILE A 341 1.96 17.59 10.26
CA ILE A 341 2.50 18.17 9.04
C ILE A 341 3.88 18.68 9.43
N VAL A 342 4.92 17.91 9.14
CA VAL A 342 6.27 18.44 9.10
C VAL A 342 6.26 19.32 7.87
N GLU A 343 6.08 20.63 8.06
CA GLU A 343 6.48 21.60 7.05
C GLU A 343 7.87 21.18 6.61
N GLN A 344 8.03 20.99 5.29
CA GLN A 344 9.30 20.58 4.71
C GLN A 344 10.40 21.42 5.35
N ALA A 345 11.37 20.74 5.97
CA ALA A 345 12.57 21.39 6.47
C ALA A 345 13.07 22.30 5.34
N GLN A 346 13.14 23.60 5.63
CA GLN A 346 13.66 24.59 4.69
C GLN A 346 14.93 24.02 4.07
N VAL A 347 15.01 24.07 2.74
CA VAL A 347 16.20 23.70 1.99
C VAL A 347 17.39 24.36 2.71
N PRO A 348 18.35 23.58 3.25
CA PRO A 348 19.51 24.18 3.88
C PRO A 348 20.16 25.11 2.85
N PRO A 349 20.59 26.32 3.27
CA PRO A 349 21.12 27.31 2.34
C PRO A 349 22.20 26.65 1.48
N VAL A 350 22.08 26.85 0.16
CA VAL A 350 23.05 26.36 -0.82
C VAL A 350 24.44 26.80 -0.34
N TYR A 351 25.31 25.83 -0.06
CA TYR A 351 26.69 26.09 0.29
C TYR A 351 27.35 26.77 -0.92
N LYS A 352 27.50 28.10 -0.86
CA LYS A 352 28.30 28.85 -1.83
C LYS A 352 29.76 28.42 -1.61
N LYS A 353 30.37 27.81 -2.62
CA LYS A 353 31.81 27.59 -2.66
C LYS A 353 32.51 28.93 -2.35
N PRO A 354 33.55 28.96 -1.50
CA PRO A 354 34.35 30.17 -1.32
C PRO A 354 34.90 30.60 -2.67
N GLU A 355 34.69 31.87 -3.03
CA GLU A 355 35.29 32.47 -4.22
C GLU A 355 36.83 32.33 -4.14
N GLU A 356 37.42 31.72 -5.16
CA GLU A 356 38.86 31.71 -5.34
C GLU A 356 39.35 33.15 -5.47
N LYS A 357 40.10 33.62 -4.46
CA LYS A 357 40.84 34.89 -4.53
C LYS A 357 41.78 34.82 -5.73
N LYS A 358 41.41 35.49 -6.83
CA LYS A 358 42.34 35.80 -7.92
C LYS A 358 43.46 36.67 -7.31
N GLN A 359 44.66 36.12 -7.27
CA GLN A 359 45.87 36.89 -6.99
C GLN A 359 46.08 37.87 -8.16
N GLU A 360 45.93 39.16 -7.89
CA GLU A 360 46.35 40.21 -8.82
C GLU A 360 47.88 40.19 -8.92
N VAL A 361 48.36 39.79 -10.09
CA VAL A 361 49.76 39.96 -10.49
C VAL A 361 49.98 41.45 -10.78
N LYS A 362 50.75 42.12 -9.92
CA LYS A 362 51.23 43.49 -10.15
C LYS A 362 52.11 43.53 -11.40
N LYS A 363 51.79 44.40 -12.36
CA LYS A 363 52.71 44.86 -13.41
C LYS A 363 53.19 46.29 -13.08
N PRO A 364 54.42 46.67 -13.47
CA PRO A 364 55.08 47.90 -13.00
C PRO A 364 54.58 49.16 -13.72
N GLU A 365 54.66 50.29 -13.02
CA GLU A 365 54.41 51.66 -13.49
C GLU A 365 55.52 52.15 -14.44
N GLU A 366 55.13 52.74 -15.57
CA GLU A 366 55.97 53.66 -16.35
C GLU A 366 55.14 54.85 -16.91
N ASN A 367 55.48 56.03 -16.36
CA ASN A 367 55.38 57.44 -16.76
C ASN A 367 54.59 57.96 -18.00
N MET A 368 53.81 59.03 -17.71
CA MET A 368 53.60 60.33 -18.43
C MET A 368 52.89 60.40 -19.81
N PRO A 369 52.38 61.58 -20.25
CA PRO A 369 51.70 62.68 -19.55
C PRO A 369 50.39 63.16 -20.24
N GLU A 370 49.74 64.15 -19.61
CA GLU A 370 48.53 64.89 -20.01
C GLU A 370 48.46 65.38 -21.47
N GLU A 371 47.26 65.38 -22.08
CA GLU A 371 46.61 66.63 -22.51
C GLU A 371 45.18 66.44 -23.08
N LYS A 372 44.29 67.29 -22.55
CA LYS A 372 43.26 68.06 -23.23
C LYS A 372 42.06 67.40 -23.93
N LYS A 373 40.92 67.89 -23.43
CA LYS A 373 39.81 68.58 -24.16
C LYS A 373 38.58 67.76 -24.51
N LYS A 374 37.53 68.09 -23.74
CA LYS A 374 36.32 68.76 -24.23
C LYS A 374 35.64 68.09 -25.44
N ARG A 375 34.46 67.51 -25.22
CA ARG A 375 33.17 68.20 -25.45
C ARG A 375 32.01 67.21 -25.26
N LYS A 376 30.95 67.74 -24.63
CA LYS A 376 29.53 67.74 -25.06
C LYS A 376 28.97 66.43 -25.59
N ASN A 377 27.74 66.04 -25.32
CA ASN A 377 26.63 66.53 -24.52
C ASN A 377 25.54 65.51 -24.85
N LYS A 378 24.57 65.38 -23.93
CA LYS A 378 23.18 65.03 -24.22
C LYS A 378 22.94 63.56 -24.62
N SER A 379 22.31 62.77 -23.75
CA SER A 379 20.85 62.71 -23.49
C SER A 379 20.12 62.24 -24.75
N VAL A 380 19.26 61.22 -24.80
CA VAL A 380 18.10 60.83 -23.97
C VAL A 380 17.78 59.40 -24.44
N GLU A 381 17.64 58.42 -23.54
CA GLU A 381 16.36 57.71 -23.26
C GLU A 381 15.43 57.47 -24.48
N ALA A 382 15.22 56.20 -24.82
CA ALA A 382 13.93 55.53 -24.96
C ALA A 382 14.16 54.04 -25.25
#